data_AF-A0A4Y2FCA7-F1
#
_entry.id   AF-A0A4Y2FCA7-F1
#
_cell.length_a   1.000
_cell.length_b   1.000
_cell.length_c   1.000
_cell.angle_alpha   90.00
_cell.angle_beta   90.00
_cell.angle_gamma   90.00
#
_symmetry.space_group_name_H-M   'P 1'
#
loop_
_entity.id
_entity.type
_entity.pdbx_description
1 polymer ?
#
loop_
_entity_poly.entity_id
_entity_poly.type
_entity_poly.pdbx_seq_one_letter_code
_entity_poly.pdbx_strand_id
1 'polypeptide(L)'
;MRGRKEGTSHWVLDAPCEAFFNLKQLRKIPINWAMYQMKEFLHIKRCSTCHGYGHTANSKECKFTTSFCVCCGLRHNTRNCRNDELYCINCAESNRNRGTNYKIRHRAIYSHYPCYNKEVTAYKKTRDYF
;
A
#
# COMPACT_ATOMS: atom_id res chain seq x y z
N MET A 1 -13.65 -2.68 -8.51
CA MET A 1 -13.23 -2.85 -7.09
C MET A 1 -14.33 -2.32 -6.18
N ARG A 2 -14.76 -3.05 -5.15
CA ARG A 2 -15.82 -2.59 -4.23
C ARG A 2 -15.35 -1.33 -3.49
N GLY A 3 -16.20 -0.31 -3.47
CA GLY A 3 -15.93 0.93 -2.76
C GLY A 3 -16.12 0.80 -1.26
N ARG A 4 -15.68 1.81 -0.51
CA ARG A 4 -15.79 1.84 0.97
C ARG A 4 -17.24 1.87 1.45
N LYS A 5 -18.15 2.48 0.67
CA LYS A 5 -19.58 2.50 0.96
C LYS A 5 -20.28 1.37 0.20
N GLU A 6 -21.29 0.78 0.81
CA GLU A 6 -22.14 -0.18 0.13
C GLU A 6 -22.76 0.43 -1.14
N GLY A 7 -22.90 -0.38 -2.19
CA GLY A 7 -23.37 0.07 -3.49
C GLY A 7 -22.37 0.91 -4.32
N THR A 8 -21.17 1.21 -3.80
CA THR A 8 -20.16 1.99 -4.54
C THR A 8 -19.06 1.11 -5.15
N SER A 9 -18.47 1.57 -6.25
CA SER A 9 -17.32 0.93 -6.90
C SER A 9 -16.24 1.94 -7.24
N HIS A 10 -14.98 1.52 -7.13
CA HIS A 10 -13.85 2.24 -7.70
C HIS A 10 -13.67 1.85 -9.16
N TRP A 11 -13.51 2.86 -10.00
CA TRP A 11 -13.14 2.72 -11.41
C TRP A 11 -11.66 3.01 -11.58
N VAL A 12 -10.99 2.18 -12.35
CA VAL A 12 -9.59 2.37 -12.74
C VAL A 12 -9.60 2.50 -14.25
N LEU A 13 -9.00 3.58 -14.74
CA LEU A 13 -8.95 3.94 -16.15
C LEU A 13 -7.49 4.12 -16.52
N ASP A 14 -7.11 3.59 -17.68
CA ASP A 14 -5.81 3.88 -18.29
C ASP A 14 -5.96 5.12 -19.18
N ALA A 15 -4.92 5.95 -19.22
CA ALA A 15 -4.90 7.17 -20.01
C ALA A 15 -3.50 7.37 -20.62
N PRO A 16 -3.40 7.99 -21.82
CA PRO A 16 -2.12 8.46 -22.35
C PRO A 16 -1.42 9.42 -21.38
N CYS A 17 -0.09 9.50 -21.46
CA CYS A 17 0.76 10.29 -20.56
C CYS A 17 0.27 11.74 -20.39
N GLU A 18 0.06 12.45 -21.50
CA GLU A 18 -0.42 13.84 -21.50
C GLU A 18 -1.79 13.99 -20.82
N ALA A 19 -2.75 13.13 -21.19
CA ALA A 19 -4.08 13.13 -20.59
C ALA A 19 -4.02 12.85 -19.07
N PHE A 20 -3.17 11.91 -18.65
CA PHE A 20 -2.98 11.59 -17.24
C PHE A 20 -2.47 12.81 -16.45
N PHE A 21 -1.50 13.55 -16.96
CA PHE A 21 -0.99 14.74 -16.27
C PHE A 21 -2.04 15.84 -16.15
N ASN A 22 -2.80 16.10 -17.22
CA ASN A 22 -3.90 17.06 -17.20
C ASN A 22 -4.97 16.65 -16.17
N LEU A 23 -5.40 15.39 -16.20
CA LEU A 23 -6.37 14.84 -15.25
C LEU A 23 -5.85 14.90 -13.80
N LYS A 24 -4.58 14.57 -13.57
CA LYS A 24 -3.96 14.62 -12.23
C LYS A 24 -3.97 16.01 -11.62
N GLN A 25 -3.81 17.06 -12.43
CA GLN A 25 -3.92 18.45 -11.96
C GLN A 25 -5.36 18.83 -11.57
N LEU A 26 -6.35 18.38 -12.34
CA LEU A 26 -7.77 18.67 -12.09
C LEU A 26 -8.30 18.04 -10.79
N ARG A 27 -7.74 16.89 -10.37
CA ARG A 27 -8.12 16.09 -9.17
C ARG A 27 -9.55 15.59 -9.12
N LYS A 28 -10.47 16.14 -9.91
CA LYS A 28 -11.85 15.70 -10.03
C LYS A 28 -12.30 15.76 -11.48
N ILE A 29 -13.21 14.86 -11.85
CA ILE A 29 -13.89 14.89 -13.15
C ILE A 29 -15.41 14.90 -12.96
N PRO A 30 -16.14 15.71 -13.74
CA PRO A 30 -17.57 15.56 -13.87
C PRO A 30 -17.88 14.34 -14.74
N ILE A 31 -18.71 13.43 -14.24
CA ILE A 31 -19.33 12.38 -15.04
C ILE A 31 -20.83 12.49 -14.80
N ASN A 32 -21.59 12.85 -15.85
CA ASN A 32 -22.98 13.26 -15.76
C ASN A 32 -23.15 14.40 -14.73
N TRP A 33 -24.03 14.22 -13.75
CA TRP A 33 -24.37 15.22 -12.72
C TRP A 33 -23.56 15.08 -11.43
N ALA A 34 -22.45 14.33 -11.44
CA ALA A 34 -21.67 14.06 -10.24
C ALA A 34 -20.17 14.31 -10.45
N MET A 35 -19.53 14.86 -9.40
CA MET A 35 -18.09 15.09 -9.35
C MET A 35 -17.38 13.91 -8.69
N TYR A 36 -16.44 13.30 -9.41
CA TYR A 36 -15.67 12.15 -8.94
C TYR A 36 -14.24 12.56 -8.59
N GLN A 37 -13.76 12.13 -7.43
CA GLN A 37 -12.37 12.33 -7.02
C GLN A 37 -11.46 11.39 -7.82
N MET A 38 -10.45 11.95 -8.46
CA MET A 38 -9.41 11.19 -9.15
C MET A 38 -8.16 11.13 -8.31
N LYS A 39 -7.54 9.96 -8.31
CA LYS A 39 -6.22 9.73 -7.73
C LYS A 39 -5.45 8.79 -8.63
N GLU A 40 -4.14 9.01 -8.67
CA GLU A 40 -3.22 8.06 -9.26
C GLU A 40 -3.37 6.71 -8.57
N PHE A 41 -3.63 5.67 -9.37
CA PHE A 41 -3.75 4.31 -8.88
C PHE A 41 -2.38 3.62 -8.95
N LEU A 42 -1.83 3.25 -7.78
CA LEU A 42 -0.55 2.55 -7.68
C LEU A 42 -0.80 1.10 -7.26
N HIS A 43 -0.50 0.15 -8.15
CA HIS A 43 -0.67 -1.27 -7.88
C HIS A 43 0.53 -1.86 -7.13
N ILE A 44 0.75 -1.41 -5.90
CA ILE A 44 1.82 -1.91 -5.03
C ILE A 44 1.30 -3.13 -4.26
N LYS A 45 1.82 -4.30 -4.61
CA LYS A 45 1.47 -5.56 -3.95
C LYS A 45 2.09 -5.62 -2.56
N ARG A 46 1.27 -5.97 -1.56
CA ARG A 46 1.71 -6.24 -0.19
C ARG A 46 1.16 -7.61 0.23
N CYS A 47 2.04 -8.45 0.73
CA CYS A 47 1.68 -9.78 1.21
C CYS A 47 0.80 -9.66 2.47
N SER A 48 -0.35 -10.32 2.47
CA SER A 48 -1.25 -10.34 3.63
C SER A 48 -0.70 -11.17 4.79
N THR A 49 0.27 -12.06 4.53
CA THR A 49 0.89 -12.92 5.55
C THR A 49 2.11 -12.27 6.18
N CYS A 50 3.12 -11.87 5.40
CA CYS A 50 4.38 -11.33 5.94
C CYS A 50 4.48 -9.80 5.92
N HIS A 51 3.54 -9.11 5.26
CA HIS A 51 3.55 -7.67 5.03
C HIS A 51 4.68 -7.12 4.17
N GLY A 52 5.56 -7.98 3.65
CA GLY A 52 6.52 -7.63 2.62
C GLY A 52 5.83 -7.18 1.32
N TYR A 53 6.57 -6.42 0.52
CA TYR A 53 6.08 -5.89 -0.75
C TYR A 53 6.49 -6.76 -1.94
N GLY A 54 5.87 -6.55 -3.10
CA GLY A 54 6.21 -7.21 -4.37
C GLY A 54 5.48 -8.54 -4.62
N HIS A 55 4.92 -9.17 -3.58
CA HIS A 55 4.29 -10.49 -3.69
C HIS A 55 2.97 -10.60 -2.90
N THR A 56 2.22 -11.69 -3.14
CA THR A 56 0.97 -12.02 -2.45
C THR A 56 1.18 -13.20 -1.50
N ALA A 57 0.27 -13.42 -0.55
CA ALA A 57 0.38 -14.51 0.43
C ALA A 57 0.48 -15.92 -0.18
N ASN A 58 -0.13 -16.13 -1.35
CA ASN A 58 -0.16 -17.42 -2.02
C ASN A 58 1.00 -17.62 -3.01
N SER A 59 1.94 -16.67 -3.09
CA SER A 59 3.11 -16.83 -3.95
C SER A 59 4.14 -17.77 -3.31
N LYS A 60 4.93 -18.46 -4.14
CA LYS A 60 6.07 -19.30 -3.68
C LYS A 60 7.15 -18.50 -2.94
N GLU A 61 7.16 -17.17 -3.11
CA GLU A 61 8.08 -16.26 -2.44
C GLU A 61 7.71 -16.03 -0.96
N CYS A 62 6.44 -16.21 -0.59
CA CYS A 62 6.02 -16.11 0.81
C CYS A 62 6.34 -17.40 1.56
N LYS A 63 7.45 -17.42 2.29
CA LYS A 63 7.89 -18.59 3.09
C LYS A 63 7.17 -18.74 4.43
N PHE A 64 6.24 -17.85 4.75
CA PHE A 64 5.56 -17.82 6.05
C PHE A 64 4.16 -18.42 5.92
N THR A 65 3.83 -19.35 6.82
CA THR A 65 2.49 -19.96 6.94
C THR A 65 1.63 -19.24 7.98
N THR A 66 2.25 -18.70 9.03
CA THR A 66 1.58 -17.88 10.05
C THR A 66 1.72 -16.41 9.69
N SER A 67 0.62 -15.67 9.76
CA SER A 67 0.64 -14.23 9.49
C SER A 67 1.33 -13.45 10.60
N PHE A 68 2.04 -12.42 10.18
CA PHE A 68 2.50 -11.36 11.08
C PHE A 68 1.30 -10.46 11.41
N CYS A 69 1.31 -9.94 12.62
CA CYS A 69 0.33 -8.97 13.07
C CYS A 69 0.70 -7.59 12.52
N VAL A 70 -0.27 -6.92 11.88
CA VAL A 70 -0.06 -5.57 11.35
C VAL A 70 0.15 -4.53 12.46
N CYS A 71 -0.25 -4.84 13.69
CA CYS A 71 -0.14 -3.94 14.83
C CYS A 71 1.20 -4.07 15.53
N CYS A 72 1.60 -5.28 15.93
CA CYS A 72 2.77 -5.49 16.79
C CYS A 72 3.90 -6.31 16.15
N GLY A 73 3.77 -6.72 14.88
CA GLY A 73 4.82 -7.46 14.16
C GLY A 73 5.14 -8.87 14.70
N LEU A 74 4.32 -9.44 15.59
CA LEU A 74 4.46 -10.82 16.07
C LEU A 74 3.62 -11.78 15.23
N ARG A 75 3.89 -13.09 15.32
CA ARG A 75 3.21 -14.14 14.55
C ARG A 75 1.85 -14.51 15.16
N HIS A 76 0.80 -13.80 14.77
CA HIS A 76 -0.59 -14.14 15.06
C HIS A 76 -1.55 -13.35 14.14
N ASN A 77 -2.80 -13.82 14.05
CA ASN A 77 -3.85 -13.09 13.37
C ASN A 77 -4.09 -11.74 14.06
N THR A 78 -4.06 -10.64 13.31
CA THR A 78 -4.26 -9.27 13.83
C THR A 78 -5.53 -9.12 14.68
N ARG A 79 -6.60 -9.86 14.38
CA ARG A 79 -7.86 -9.83 15.15
C ARG A 79 -7.69 -10.30 16.60
N ASN A 80 -6.64 -11.07 16.87
CA ASN A 80 -6.32 -11.63 18.18
C ASN A 80 -5.19 -10.86 18.89
N CYS A 81 -4.76 -9.72 18.33
CA CYS A 81 -3.69 -8.91 18.91
C CYS A 81 -4.13 -8.29 20.23
N ARG A 82 -3.35 -8.52 21.30
CA ARG A 82 -3.54 -7.93 22.63
C ARG A 82 -2.43 -6.97 23.04
N ASN A 83 -1.51 -6.69 22.13
CA ASN A 83 -0.43 -5.74 22.39
C ASN A 83 -0.91 -4.32 22.11
N ASP A 84 -0.69 -3.42 23.07
CA ASP A 84 -1.00 -2.00 22.93
C ASP A 84 0.07 -1.25 22.15
N GLU A 85 1.32 -1.71 22.22
CA GLU A 85 2.44 -1.11 21.51
C GLU A 85 2.43 -1.47 20.01
N LEU A 86 2.49 -0.43 19.18
CA LEU A 86 2.60 -0.58 17.74
C LEU A 86 4.04 -0.85 17.33
N TYR A 87 4.21 -1.76 16.38
CA TYR A 87 5.50 -2.17 15.85
C TYR A 87 5.39 -2.60 14.39
N CYS A 88 6.01 -1.82 13.49
CA CYS A 88 6.06 -2.10 12.07
C CYS A 88 7.24 -3.02 11.73
N ILE A 89 6.93 -4.26 11.39
CA ILE A 89 7.93 -5.26 11.01
C ILE A 89 8.83 -4.80 9.84
N ASN A 90 8.24 -4.20 8.80
CA ASN A 90 8.99 -3.76 7.62
C ASN A 90 10.02 -2.66 7.94
N CYS A 91 9.62 -1.67 8.75
CA CYS A 91 10.51 -0.57 9.13
C CYS A 91 11.61 -1.05 10.09
N ALA A 92 11.26 -1.93 11.04
CA ALA A 92 12.23 -2.53 11.94
C ALA A 92 13.25 -3.40 11.20
N GLU A 93 12.81 -4.24 10.26
CA GLU A 93 13.70 -5.06 9.43
C GLU A 93 14.58 -4.19 8.52
N SER A 94 14.05 -3.10 7.97
CA SER A 94 14.86 -2.14 7.20
C SER A 94 15.95 -1.51 8.07
N ASN A 95 15.63 -1.12 9.31
CA ASN A 95 16.63 -0.57 10.22
C ASN A 95 17.72 -1.60 10.55
N ARG A 96 17.32 -2.85 10.84
CA ARG A 96 18.24 -3.94 11.15
C ARG A 96 19.13 -4.34 9.97
N ASN A 97 18.53 -4.52 8.79
CA ASN A 97 19.21 -5.16 7.66
C ASN A 97 19.85 -4.15 6.70
N ARG A 98 19.40 -2.89 6.73
CA ARG A 98 19.83 -1.85 5.77
C ARG A 98 20.34 -0.57 6.46
N GLY A 99 20.42 -0.55 7.80
CA GLY A 99 20.91 0.59 8.55
C GLY A 99 20.04 1.84 8.45
N THR A 100 18.76 1.72 8.09
CA THR A 100 17.84 2.86 8.07
C THR A 100 17.48 3.33 9.48
N ASN A 101 16.96 4.54 9.61
CA ASN A 101 16.46 5.09 10.88
C ASN A 101 14.96 5.42 10.82
N TYR A 102 14.16 4.48 10.35
CA TYR A 102 12.72 4.66 10.22
C TYR A 102 12.02 4.54 11.58
N LYS A 103 11.03 5.41 11.84
CA LYS A 103 10.13 5.26 12.98
C LYS A 103 9.38 3.93 12.84
N ILE A 104 9.39 3.12 13.90
CA ILE A 104 8.80 1.77 13.88
C ILE A 104 7.46 1.69 14.63
N ARG A 105 7.11 2.68 15.45
CA ARG A 105 5.88 2.68 16.28
C ARG A 105 4.64 3.04 15.46
N HIS A 106 4.24 2.14 14.57
CA HIS A 106 3.05 2.29 13.73
C HIS A 106 2.62 0.94 13.14
N ARG A 107 1.42 0.88 12.56
CA ARG A 107 0.95 -0.33 11.87
C ARG A 107 1.67 -0.54 10.54
N ALA A 108 1.94 -1.80 10.21
CA ALA A 108 2.58 -2.20 8.94
C ALA A 108 1.71 -1.93 7.70
N ILE A 109 0.41 -1.66 7.88
CA ILE A 109 -0.55 -1.41 6.78
C ILE A 109 -0.64 0.05 6.34
N TYR A 110 -0.06 0.97 7.11
CA TYR A 110 -0.24 2.39 6.82
C TYR A 110 0.55 2.84 5.60
N SER A 111 -0.12 3.59 4.71
CA SER A 111 0.34 3.98 3.38
C SER A 111 1.18 5.26 3.32
N HIS A 112 1.74 5.72 4.43
CA HIS A 112 2.56 6.96 4.47
C HIS A 112 3.92 6.78 5.14
N TYR A 113 4.35 5.53 5.36
CA TYR A 113 5.60 5.25 6.04
C TYR A 113 6.76 4.99 5.07
N PRO A 114 8.02 5.16 5.50
CA PRO A 114 9.18 5.16 4.61
C PRO A 114 9.31 3.90 3.75
N CYS A 115 9.01 2.72 4.29
CA CYS A 115 9.05 1.48 3.52
C CYS A 115 7.99 1.45 2.41
N TYR A 116 6.78 1.94 2.64
CA TYR A 116 5.77 2.05 1.58
C TYR A 116 6.16 3.09 0.54
N ASN A 117 6.63 4.26 0.98
CA ASN A 117 7.06 5.34 0.07
C ASN A 117 8.22 4.88 -0.83
N LYS A 118 9.12 4.04 -0.31
CA LYS A 118 10.18 3.42 -1.12
C LYS A 118 9.62 2.60 -2.28
N GLU A 119 8.60 1.77 -2.01
CA GLU A 119 7.93 0.99 -3.05
C GLU A 119 7.13 1.87 -4.01
N VAL A 120 6.52 2.96 -3.53
CA VAL A 120 5.87 3.98 -4.38
C VAL A 120 6.89 4.59 -5.34
N THR A 121 8.04 5.01 -4.84
CA THR A 121 9.11 5.58 -5.68
C THR A 121 9.63 4.55 -6.69
N ALA A 122 9.87 3.31 -6.26
CA ALA A 122 10.31 2.24 -7.15
C ALA A 122 9.27 1.96 -8.25
N TYR A 123 7.99 1.82 -7.88
CA TYR A 123 6.90 1.61 -8.83
C TYR A 123 6.77 2.76 -9.83
N LYS A 124 6.90 4.02 -9.37
CA LYS A 124 6.83 5.17 -10.27
C LYS A 124 7.96 5.22 -11.28
N LYS A 125 9.16 4.74 -10.93
CA LYS A 125 10.29 4.63 -11.87
C LYS A 125 10.06 3.62 -12.99
N THR A 126 9.16 2.64 -12.81
CA THR A 126 8.81 1.67 -13.85
C THR A 126 7.66 2.12 -14.73
N ARG A 127 7.11 3.31 -14.50
CA ARG A 127 6.00 3.84 -15.29
C ARG A 127 6.54 4.87 -16.25
N ASP A 128 5.98 4.83 -17.44
CA ASP A 128 6.24 5.83 -18.45
C ASP A 128 5.46 7.09 -18.10
N TYR A 129 6.16 8.05 -17.49
CA TYR A 129 5.66 9.40 -17.22
C TYR A 129 6.30 10.41 -18.20
N PHE A 130 7.03 9.96 -19.23
CA PHE A 130 7.81 10.79 -20.13
C PHE A 130 7.58 10.42 -21.59
#